data_AF-A0A2V2S673-F1
#
_entry.id   AF-A0A2V2S673-F1
#
_cell.length_a   1.000
_cell.length_b   1.000
_cell.length_c   1.000
_cell.angle_alpha   90.00
_cell.angle_beta   90.00
_cell.angle_gamma   90.00
#
_symmetry.space_group_name_H-M   'P 1'
#
loop_
_entity.id
_entity.type
_entity.pdbx_description
1 polymer ?
#
loop_
_entity_poly.entity_id
_entity_poly.type
_entity_poly.pdbx_seq_one_letter_code
_entity_poly.pdbx_strand_id
1 'polypeptide(L)'
;MANTKKTGSPSKTNATAGVTPNPSANMKRQYAEPKFVPLKPGEFLPGEVGEYPQANQYDSAHGVLRKLPPRDPQAPDFMNLEDVLGTGAVQQITQAGQLVFHSVGDTGADKQFRIKAEEDVAATMANELSVSNLAERPAFFYHLGDVVYEFGQADCYYGQFYEPFCMYNAPIFAIPGNHDGMVWSDTPPSLAAFLDNFCSPVVEHAENASSLHRTKMNQPGVFFTLEAPFASIVGLYSNTPDKGAGVISTPDPVSQSSAVGQSQKNFLIREIKRLADAKAAGNGKAFILAIHHPPFKGSNTSVKSLCNDLDDAFNKGGLWPDLVLSGHEHEYSRYTRTVNGRQIPYLIAGNGGYNITPNSSFSPPSDPNAKVPQQLAQNNPALRAYIKAFGYMKIKVRSDKVAVVFNSTDPAYGHAADTILLDLKTHQLTEGPKGVEPL
;
A
#
# COMPACT_ATOMS: atom_id res chain seq x y z
N MET A 1 -58.56 58.70 -20.98
CA MET A 1 -57.55 58.25 -21.97
C MET A 1 -56.61 57.27 -21.28
N ALA A 2 -56.37 56.13 -21.93
CA ALA A 2 -55.27 55.17 -21.75
C ALA A 2 -54.99 54.56 -20.35
N ASN A 3 -55.34 53.27 -20.25
CA ASN A 3 -54.89 52.27 -19.29
C ASN A 3 -53.37 52.09 -19.29
N THR A 4 -52.74 52.02 -18.11
CA THR A 4 -51.49 51.25 -17.90
C THR A 4 -51.57 50.42 -16.62
N LYS A 5 -51.39 49.10 -16.81
CA LYS A 5 -51.38 48.05 -15.79
C LYS A 5 -50.20 48.24 -14.83
N LYS A 6 -50.45 48.17 -13.52
CA LYS A 6 -49.45 47.83 -12.49
C LYS A 6 -49.82 46.48 -11.89
N THR A 7 -49.06 45.45 -12.23
CA THR A 7 -49.10 44.13 -11.57
C THR A 7 -47.93 44.03 -10.60
N GLY A 8 -48.22 43.58 -9.38
CA GLY A 8 -47.30 43.58 -8.24
C GLY A 8 -46.11 42.62 -8.39
N SER A 9 -45.02 43.00 -7.71
CA SER A 9 -43.86 42.13 -7.45
C SER A 9 -44.07 41.30 -6.19
N PRO A 10 -43.81 39.98 -6.21
CA PRO A 10 -43.51 39.22 -5.02
C PRO A 10 -41.99 39.04 -4.82
N SER A 11 -41.57 39.31 -3.60
CA SER A 11 -40.54 38.64 -2.78
C SER A 11 -39.35 37.97 -3.49
N LYS A 12 -38.14 38.52 -3.28
CA LYS A 12 -36.85 37.87 -3.56
C LYS A 12 -36.49 36.93 -2.40
N THR A 13 -36.54 35.62 -2.63
CA THR A 13 -35.83 34.62 -1.82
C THR A 13 -34.43 34.40 -2.40
N ASN A 14 -33.41 34.55 -1.55
CA ASN A 14 -32.00 34.29 -1.85
C ASN A 14 -31.81 32.83 -2.28
N ALA A 15 -31.43 32.61 -3.55
CA ALA A 15 -30.88 31.34 -4.00
C ALA A 15 -29.34 31.42 -3.91
N THR A 16 -28.78 30.56 -3.07
CA THR A 16 -27.37 30.24 -2.95
C THR A 16 -26.78 29.91 -4.32
N ALA A 17 -25.66 30.56 -4.65
CA ALA A 17 -24.85 30.27 -5.82
C ALA A 17 -24.34 28.82 -5.73
N GLY A 18 -24.92 27.94 -6.55
CA GLY A 18 -24.40 26.59 -6.75
C GLY A 18 -23.08 26.68 -7.51
N VAL A 19 -22.02 26.19 -6.89
CA VAL A 19 -20.79 25.82 -7.59
C VAL A 19 -21.14 24.62 -8.46
N THR A 20 -21.25 24.81 -9.77
CA THR A 20 -21.31 23.71 -10.73
C THR A 20 -19.95 23.02 -10.80
N PRO A 21 -19.84 21.70 -10.55
CA PRO A 21 -18.63 20.97 -10.88
C PRO A 21 -18.46 20.97 -12.40
N ASN A 22 -17.26 21.29 -12.87
CA ASN A 22 -16.87 21.17 -14.27
C ASN A 22 -16.92 19.68 -14.66
N PRO A 23 -17.78 19.23 -15.60
CA PRO A 23 -17.82 17.84 -16.01
C PRO A 23 -16.81 17.64 -17.14
N SER A 24 -15.51 17.59 -16.82
CA SER A 24 -14.64 16.75 -17.64
C SER A 24 -15.11 15.31 -17.40
N ALA A 25 -15.54 14.64 -18.46
CA ALA A 25 -16.09 13.29 -18.40
C ALA A 25 -15.11 12.36 -17.68
N ASN A 26 -15.36 12.05 -16.40
CA ASN A 26 -14.60 11.03 -15.69
C ASN A 26 -14.73 9.74 -16.50
N MET A 27 -13.61 9.26 -17.04
CA MET A 27 -13.62 7.99 -17.77
C MET A 27 -14.04 6.89 -16.81
N LYS A 28 -14.75 5.89 -17.33
CA LYS A 28 -14.97 4.66 -16.57
C LYS A 28 -13.61 4.04 -16.28
N ARG A 29 -13.33 3.72 -15.01
CA ARG A 29 -12.08 3.07 -14.61
C ARG A 29 -11.81 1.82 -15.46
N GLN A 30 -10.58 1.74 -15.94
CA GLN A 30 -10.05 0.57 -16.64
C GLN A 30 -8.85 0.08 -15.83
N TYR A 31 -8.88 -1.19 -15.44
CA TYR A 31 -7.84 -1.77 -14.58
C TYR A 31 -6.88 -2.68 -15.34
N ALA A 32 -7.23 -3.12 -16.54
CA ALA A 32 -6.41 -4.03 -17.32
C ALA A 32 -6.76 -3.93 -18.81
N GLU A 33 -5.92 -4.53 -19.63
CA GLU A 33 -6.16 -4.68 -21.06
C GLU A 33 -7.37 -5.58 -21.35
N PRO A 34 -8.29 -5.19 -22.25
CA PRO A 34 -9.38 -6.07 -22.68
C PRO A 34 -8.88 -7.26 -23.51
N LYS A 35 -7.71 -7.14 -24.15
CA LYS A 35 -6.96 -8.21 -24.84
C LYS A 35 -5.47 -7.89 -24.78
N PHE A 36 -4.67 -8.87 -24.37
CA PHE A 36 -3.21 -8.79 -24.35
C PHE A 36 -2.65 -8.50 -25.75
N VAL A 37 -1.96 -7.37 -25.91
CA VAL A 37 -0.97 -7.19 -26.96
C VAL A 37 0.38 -7.22 -26.26
N PRO A 38 1.11 -8.34 -26.30
CA PRO A 38 2.50 -8.31 -25.88
C PRO A 38 3.22 -7.30 -26.77
N LEU A 39 3.67 -6.18 -26.21
CA LEU A 39 5.03 -5.80 -26.55
C LEU A 39 5.91 -6.96 -26.08
N LYS A 40 6.94 -7.31 -26.85
CA LYS A 40 7.80 -8.44 -26.48
C LYS A 40 8.22 -8.25 -25.02
N PRO A 41 7.87 -9.17 -24.10
CA PRO A 41 8.35 -9.09 -22.74
C PRO A 41 9.89 -9.05 -22.76
N GLY A 42 10.46 -8.08 -22.07
CA GLY A 42 11.88 -8.07 -21.78
C GLY A 42 12.80 -7.36 -22.77
N GLU A 43 12.40 -6.22 -23.32
CA GLU A 43 13.36 -5.19 -23.71
C GLU A 43 12.86 -3.85 -23.19
N PHE A 44 13.61 -3.22 -22.28
CA PHE A 44 13.35 -1.81 -21.93
C PHE A 44 13.36 -0.96 -23.20
N LEU A 45 12.39 -0.07 -23.36
CA LEU A 45 12.47 0.99 -24.34
C LEU A 45 13.65 1.92 -23.97
N PRO A 46 14.32 2.56 -24.95
CA PRO A 46 15.36 3.53 -24.67
C PRO A 46 14.88 4.62 -23.70
N GLY A 47 15.48 4.68 -22.51
CA GLY A 47 15.12 5.62 -21.44
C GLY A 47 14.38 5.00 -20.24
N GLU A 48 13.86 3.78 -20.34
CA GLU A 48 13.14 3.10 -19.23
C GLU A 48 14.06 2.53 -18.16
N VAL A 49 15.30 2.24 -18.55
CA VAL A 49 16.42 2.04 -17.62
C VAL A 49 17.32 3.25 -17.69
N GLY A 50 17.30 4.05 -16.63
CA GLY A 50 18.42 4.93 -16.40
C GLY A 50 19.64 4.07 -16.08
N GLU A 51 20.57 3.96 -17.02
CA GLU A 51 21.97 3.69 -16.68
C GLU A 51 22.45 4.89 -15.86
N TYR A 52 22.14 4.93 -14.56
CA TYR A 52 22.61 6.00 -13.67
C TYR A 52 24.09 5.73 -13.38
N PRO A 53 25.04 6.46 -13.99
CA PRO A 53 26.43 6.02 -14.04
C PRO A 53 27.19 6.27 -12.72
N GLN A 54 26.52 6.69 -11.64
CA GLN A 54 27.20 7.23 -10.46
C GLN A 54 26.52 6.79 -9.16
N ALA A 55 27.08 5.76 -8.53
CA ALA A 55 26.76 5.34 -7.16
C ALA A 55 26.78 6.53 -6.17
N ASN A 56 27.66 7.51 -6.40
CA ASN A 56 27.83 8.70 -5.57
C ASN A 56 26.54 9.54 -5.43
N GLN A 57 25.67 9.56 -6.44
CA GLN A 57 24.46 10.39 -6.40
C GLN A 57 23.31 9.68 -5.66
N TYR A 58 23.18 8.37 -5.79
CA TYR A 58 22.35 7.55 -4.91
C TYR A 58 22.79 7.72 -3.45
N ASP A 59 24.11 7.65 -3.21
CA ASP A 59 24.70 7.83 -1.88
C ASP A 59 24.35 9.20 -1.26
N SER A 60 24.14 10.23 -2.08
CA SER A 60 23.74 11.56 -1.61
C SER A 60 22.24 11.73 -1.35
N ALA A 61 21.38 10.87 -1.92
CA ALA A 61 19.93 11.02 -1.88
C ALA A 61 19.23 10.07 -0.88
N HIS A 62 19.78 8.88 -0.65
CA HIS A 62 19.14 7.75 0.05
C HIS A 62 18.90 7.91 1.57
N GLY A 63 19.16 9.11 2.12
CA GLY A 63 18.86 9.45 3.52
C GLY A 63 18.35 10.88 3.69
N VAL A 64 18.11 11.61 2.60
CA VAL A 64 17.68 13.00 2.64
C VAL A 64 16.17 13.05 2.79
N LEU A 65 15.71 13.40 4.00
CA LEU A 65 14.28 13.54 4.27
C LEU A 65 13.65 14.57 3.33
N ARG A 66 12.53 14.17 2.73
CA ARG A 66 11.74 15.00 1.83
C ARG A 66 10.52 15.55 2.53
N LYS A 67 10.14 16.77 2.15
CA LYS A 67 8.90 17.38 2.63
C LYS A 67 7.73 16.56 2.15
N LEU A 68 6.73 16.37 3.01
CA LEU A 68 5.47 15.78 2.59
C LEU A 68 4.82 16.68 1.53
N PRO A 69 4.26 16.12 0.45
CA PRO A 69 3.56 16.90 -0.55
C PRO A 69 2.37 17.60 0.11
N PRO A 70 2.01 18.82 -0.35
CA PRO A 70 0.83 19.50 0.15
C PRO A 70 -0.40 18.65 -0.11
N ARG A 71 -1.29 18.57 0.88
CA ARG A 71 -2.58 17.93 0.73
C ARG A 71 -3.66 18.99 0.61
N ASP A 72 -4.66 18.74 -0.21
CA ASP A 72 -5.86 19.56 -0.25
C ASP A 72 -6.51 19.56 1.15
N PRO A 73 -6.62 20.73 1.83
CA PRO A 73 -7.25 20.82 3.15
C PRO A 73 -8.70 20.33 3.20
N GLN A 74 -9.38 20.26 2.04
CA GLN A 74 -10.75 19.77 1.92
C GLN A 74 -10.83 18.27 1.57
N ALA A 75 -9.74 17.66 1.12
CA ALA A 75 -9.75 16.24 0.79
C ALA A 75 -9.98 15.40 2.06
N PRO A 76 -10.89 14.41 2.01
CA PRO A 76 -11.14 13.55 3.16
C PRO A 76 -9.88 12.77 3.55
N ASP A 77 -9.76 12.48 4.85
CA ASP A 77 -8.70 11.62 5.41
C ASP A 77 -8.81 10.16 4.90
N PHE A 78 -9.95 9.80 4.31
CA PHE A 78 -10.25 8.48 3.80
C PHE A 78 -10.84 8.50 2.39
N MET A 79 -10.77 7.35 1.73
CA MET A 79 -11.47 7.02 0.49
C MET A 79 -12.30 5.75 0.72
N ASN A 80 -13.52 5.68 0.20
CA ASN A 80 -14.30 4.44 0.27
C ASN A 80 -13.97 3.56 -0.94
N LEU A 81 -13.83 2.25 -0.71
CA LEU A 81 -13.71 1.26 -1.78
C LEU A 81 -14.93 1.29 -2.72
N GLU A 82 -16.10 1.66 -2.21
CA GLU A 82 -17.33 1.83 -2.98
C GLU A 82 -17.21 2.91 -4.07
N ASP A 83 -16.46 3.99 -3.82
CA ASP A 83 -16.23 5.06 -4.79
C ASP A 83 -15.37 4.60 -5.99
N VAL A 84 -14.74 3.42 -5.87
CA VAL A 84 -13.86 2.82 -6.87
C VAL A 84 -14.49 1.62 -7.56
N LEU A 85 -15.03 0.68 -6.78
CA LEU A 85 -15.64 -0.54 -7.30
C LEU A 85 -17.14 -0.38 -7.65
N GLY A 86 -17.80 0.62 -7.09
CA GLY A 86 -19.24 0.80 -7.16
C GLY A 86 -20.02 -0.04 -6.14
N THR A 87 -21.21 0.44 -5.80
CA THR A 87 -22.10 -0.14 -4.77
C THR A 87 -22.38 -1.64 -4.98
N GLY A 88 -22.62 -2.08 -6.22
CA GLY A 88 -22.95 -3.48 -6.50
C GLY A 88 -21.82 -4.45 -6.15
N ALA A 89 -20.57 -4.10 -6.46
CA ALA A 89 -19.41 -4.93 -6.13
C ALA A 89 -19.16 -4.97 -4.62
N VAL A 90 -19.29 -3.83 -3.94
CA VAL A 90 -19.15 -3.76 -2.47
C VAL A 90 -20.25 -4.56 -1.77
N GLN A 91 -21.49 -4.50 -2.24
CA GLN A 91 -22.58 -5.33 -1.70
C GLN A 91 -22.32 -6.82 -1.86
N GLN A 92 -21.73 -7.26 -2.97
CA GLN A 92 -21.34 -8.67 -3.16
C GLN A 92 -20.30 -9.10 -2.14
N ILE A 93 -19.28 -8.26 -1.87
CA ILE A 93 -18.28 -8.52 -0.82
C ILE A 93 -18.95 -8.62 0.55
N THR A 94 -19.85 -7.69 0.89
CA THR A 94 -20.58 -7.72 2.16
C THR A 94 -21.45 -8.97 2.30
N GLN A 95 -22.18 -9.36 1.25
CA GLN A 95 -23.02 -10.56 1.24
C GLN A 95 -22.20 -11.85 1.34
N ALA A 96 -21.01 -11.89 0.74
CA ALA A 96 -20.08 -13.00 0.87
C ALA A 96 -19.50 -13.12 2.29
N GLY A 97 -19.60 -12.07 3.12
CA GLY A 97 -19.10 -12.06 4.49
C GLY A 97 -17.58 -11.96 4.59
N GLN A 98 -16.88 -11.70 3.49
CA GLN A 98 -15.42 -11.72 3.42
C GLN A 98 -14.90 -10.75 2.35
N LEU A 99 -13.97 -9.88 2.74
CA LEU A 99 -13.11 -9.13 1.84
C LEU A 99 -11.83 -9.93 1.57
N VAL A 100 -11.39 -10.01 0.32
CA VAL A 100 -10.08 -10.54 -0.06
C VAL A 100 -9.31 -9.49 -0.84
N PHE A 101 -8.02 -9.34 -0.59
CA PHE A 101 -7.15 -8.44 -1.37
C PHE A 101 -5.70 -8.91 -1.36
N HIS A 102 -4.91 -8.48 -2.36
CA HIS A 102 -3.47 -8.73 -2.40
C HIS A 102 -2.68 -7.63 -1.72
N SER A 103 -1.49 -7.93 -1.22
CA SER A 103 -0.55 -6.93 -0.73
C SER A 103 0.89 -7.42 -0.82
N VAL A 104 1.76 -6.55 -1.33
CA VAL A 104 3.21 -6.71 -1.51
C VAL A 104 3.80 -5.34 -1.90
N GLY A 105 5.07 -5.10 -1.61
CA GLY A 105 5.83 -3.94 -2.10
C GLY A 105 6.98 -4.37 -2.99
N ASP A 106 7.78 -3.39 -3.43
CA ASP A 106 9.08 -3.66 -4.03
C ASP A 106 8.96 -4.53 -5.29
N THR A 107 8.10 -4.11 -6.23
CA THR A 107 7.84 -4.85 -7.47
C THR A 107 8.77 -4.39 -8.58
N GLY A 108 8.96 -3.07 -8.72
CA GLY A 108 9.53 -2.44 -9.93
C GLY A 108 10.90 -2.96 -10.34
N ALA A 109 11.02 -3.48 -11.57
CA ALA A 109 12.28 -3.97 -12.11
C ALA A 109 13.11 -2.88 -12.80
N ASP A 110 14.18 -2.41 -12.16
CA ASP A 110 15.17 -1.48 -12.73
C ASP A 110 16.20 -2.14 -13.68
N LYS A 111 16.17 -3.47 -13.85
CA LYS A 111 17.12 -4.20 -14.69
C LYS A 111 16.46 -5.35 -15.42
N GLN A 112 17.03 -5.67 -16.58
CA GLN A 112 16.46 -6.60 -17.54
C GLN A 112 16.28 -8.00 -16.95
N PHE A 113 17.22 -8.43 -16.12
CA PHE A 113 17.16 -9.73 -15.46
C PHE A 113 16.19 -9.78 -14.27
N ARG A 114 15.67 -8.64 -13.81
CA ARG A 114 14.69 -8.53 -12.70
C ARG A 114 13.23 -8.55 -13.20
N ILE A 115 12.99 -8.11 -14.44
CA ILE A 115 11.65 -8.06 -15.07
C ILE A 115 10.89 -9.36 -14.88
N LYS A 116 11.55 -10.50 -15.15
CA LYS A 116 10.89 -11.81 -15.08
C LYS A 116 10.31 -12.13 -13.70
N ALA A 117 10.99 -11.73 -12.62
CA ALA A 117 10.54 -11.99 -11.26
C ALA A 117 9.29 -11.17 -10.92
N GLU A 118 9.27 -9.90 -11.30
CA GLU A 118 8.10 -9.02 -11.15
C GLU A 118 6.91 -9.54 -11.98
N GLU A 119 7.14 -9.89 -13.24
CA GLU A 119 6.10 -10.47 -14.11
C GLU A 119 5.50 -11.75 -13.52
N ASP A 120 6.31 -12.64 -12.94
CA ASP A 120 5.82 -13.88 -12.34
C ASP A 120 4.93 -13.62 -11.13
N VAL A 121 5.28 -12.65 -10.29
CA VAL A 121 4.47 -12.23 -9.14
C VAL A 121 3.15 -11.60 -9.63
N ALA A 122 3.23 -10.65 -10.56
CA ALA A 122 2.06 -9.99 -11.13
C ALA A 122 1.12 -10.96 -11.86
N ALA A 123 1.65 -11.89 -12.64
CA ALA A 123 0.87 -12.91 -13.35
C ALA A 123 0.16 -13.86 -12.39
N THR A 124 0.84 -14.29 -11.32
CA THR A 124 0.22 -15.17 -10.31
C THR A 124 -0.93 -14.46 -9.60
N MET A 125 -0.74 -13.20 -9.20
CA MET A 125 -1.82 -12.38 -8.64
C MET A 125 -2.97 -12.16 -9.64
N ALA A 126 -2.68 -11.89 -10.91
CA ALA A 126 -3.72 -11.69 -11.92
C ALA A 126 -4.57 -12.96 -12.13
N ASN A 127 -3.95 -14.14 -12.08
CA ASN A 127 -4.66 -15.41 -12.18
C ASN A 127 -5.67 -15.61 -11.04
N GLU A 128 -5.37 -15.16 -9.81
CA GLU A 128 -6.30 -15.26 -8.67
C GLU A 128 -7.55 -14.38 -8.82
N LEU A 129 -7.55 -13.38 -9.71
CA LEU A 129 -8.76 -12.61 -10.03
C LEU A 129 -9.79 -13.43 -10.81
N SER A 130 -9.39 -14.56 -11.41
CA SER A 130 -10.26 -15.41 -12.22
C SER A 130 -10.95 -16.52 -11.43
N VAL A 131 -10.67 -16.66 -10.12
CA VAL A 131 -11.26 -17.73 -9.29
C VAL A 131 -12.79 -17.68 -9.31
N SER A 132 -13.43 -18.85 -9.40
CA SER A 132 -14.90 -18.96 -9.55
C SER A 132 -15.65 -18.60 -8.27
N ASN A 133 -15.08 -18.89 -7.10
CA ASN A 133 -15.65 -18.50 -5.82
C ASN A 133 -15.41 -17.00 -5.58
N LEU A 134 -16.48 -16.21 -5.68
CA LEU A 134 -16.43 -14.75 -5.48
C LEU A 134 -15.94 -14.35 -4.08
N ALA A 135 -16.20 -15.16 -3.04
CA ALA A 135 -15.74 -14.90 -1.69
C ALA A 135 -14.21 -15.05 -1.52
N GLU A 136 -13.56 -15.74 -2.46
CA GLU A 136 -12.12 -15.97 -2.49
C GLU A 136 -11.39 -15.07 -3.48
N ARG A 137 -12.15 -14.28 -4.27
CA ARG A 137 -11.60 -13.43 -5.30
C ARG A 137 -11.07 -12.13 -4.69
N PRO A 138 -9.79 -11.80 -4.93
CA PRO A 138 -9.23 -10.51 -4.53
C PRO A 138 -10.01 -9.34 -5.18
N ALA A 139 -10.42 -8.37 -4.37
CA ALA A 139 -11.15 -7.19 -4.80
C ALA A 139 -10.22 -6.06 -5.29
N PHE A 140 -8.98 -6.03 -4.81
CA PHE A 140 -7.94 -5.06 -5.16
C PHE A 140 -6.55 -5.57 -4.75
N PHE A 141 -5.52 -4.84 -5.16
CA PHE A 141 -4.15 -4.94 -4.67
C PHE A 141 -3.79 -3.68 -3.88
N TYR A 142 -3.23 -3.84 -2.69
CA TYR A 142 -2.68 -2.78 -1.85
C TYR A 142 -1.15 -2.85 -1.85
N HIS A 143 -0.52 -2.04 -2.70
CA HIS A 143 0.93 -1.96 -2.89
C HIS A 143 1.62 -1.27 -1.71
N LEU A 144 2.68 -1.88 -1.19
CA LEU A 144 3.37 -1.44 0.04
C LEU A 144 4.54 -0.48 -0.24
N GLY A 145 4.51 0.25 -1.35
CA GLY A 145 5.59 1.17 -1.76
C GLY A 145 6.71 0.52 -2.55
N ASP A 146 7.59 1.38 -3.06
CA ASP A 146 8.62 1.08 -4.05
C ASP A 146 8.02 0.45 -5.31
N VAL A 147 7.14 1.24 -5.94
CA VAL A 147 6.48 0.87 -7.20
C VAL A 147 7.49 0.95 -8.34
N VAL A 148 8.35 1.98 -8.32
CA VAL A 148 9.33 2.23 -9.37
C VAL A 148 10.70 2.52 -8.78
N TYR A 149 11.69 1.79 -9.26
CA TYR A 149 13.11 1.95 -8.95
C TYR A 149 13.84 2.72 -10.07
N GLU A 150 14.86 3.51 -9.79
CA GLU A 150 15.51 3.72 -8.48
C GLU A 150 15.10 5.04 -7.80
N PHE A 151 14.51 6.00 -8.52
CA PHE A 151 14.16 7.34 -8.00
C PHE A 151 12.75 7.80 -8.42
N GLY A 152 11.79 6.88 -8.52
CA GLY A 152 10.38 7.20 -8.75
C GLY A 152 10.10 7.98 -10.04
N GLN A 153 10.90 7.77 -11.09
CA GLN A 153 10.81 8.53 -12.34
C GLN A 153 9.56 8.18 -13.14
N ALA A 154 8.92 9.19 -13.72
CA ALA A 154 7.71 9.02 -14.52
C ALA A 154 7.91 8.06 -15.71
N ASP A 155 9.06 8.13 -16.38
CA ASP A 155 9.38 7.34 -17.58
C ASP A 155 9.61 5.85 -17.27
N CYS A 156 9.84 5.48 -16.01
CA CYS A 156 10.05 4.09 -15.60
C CYS A 156 8.72 3.37 -15.28
N TYR A 157 7.60 4.10 -15.13
CA TYR A 157 6.29 3.50 -14.80
C TYR A 157 5.77 2.55 -15.88
N TYR A 158 6.13 2.75 -17.15
CA TYR A 158 5.69 1.84 -18.21
C TYR A 158 6.19 0.41 -17.93
N GLY A 159 7.51 0.23 -17.93
CA GLY A 159 8.14 -1.08 -17.76
C GLY A 159 8.09 -1.65 -16.34
N GLN A 160 7.97 -0.80 -15.31
CA GLN A 160 8.01 -1.25 -13.90
C GLN A 160 6.65 -1.28 -13.20
N PHE A 161 5.57 -0.84 -13.85
CA PHE A 161 4.25 -0.88 -13.24
C PHE A 161 3.15 -1.20 -14.24
N TYR A 162 3.03 -0.43 -15.33
CA TYR A 162 1.92 -0.62 -16.27
C TYR A 162 2.02 -1.94 -17.03
N GLU A 163 3.20 -2.28 -17.56
CA GLU A 163 3.42 -3.50 -18.32
C GLU A 163 3.31 -4.76 -17.43
N PRO A 164 4.00 -4.89 -16.28
CA PRO A 164 3.89 -6.09 -15.45
C PRO A 164 2.47 -6.32 -14.92
N PHE A 165 1.74 -5.25 -14.58
CA PHE A 165 0.39 -5.33 -14.04
C PHE A 165 -0.72 -5.10 -15.07
N CYS A 166 -0.42 -5.19 -16.38
CA CYS A 166 -1.40 -4.95 -17.45
C CYS A 166 -2.58 -5.94 -17.44
N MET A 167 -2.39 -7.13 -16.85
CA MET A 167 -3.42 -8.16 -16.71
C MET A 167 -4.10 -8.17 -15.33
N TYR A 168 -3.62 -7.37 -14.37
CA TYR A 168 -4.22 -7.29 -13.04
C TYR A 168 -5.51 -6.46 -13.06
N ASN A 169 -6.62 -7.10 -13.45
CA ASN A 169 -7.92 -6.46 -13.68
C ASN A 169 -8.70 -6.11 -12.40
N ALA A 170 -8.05 -5.41 -11.48
CA ALA A 170 -8.65 -4.85 -10.27
C ALA A 170 -7.92 -3.54 -9.89
N PRO A 171 -8.50 -2.70 -9.01
CA PRO A 171 -7.82 -1.51 -8.51
C PRO A 171 -6.48 -1.85 -7.85
N ILE A 172 -5.50 -0.97 -8.04
CA ILE A 172 -4.24 -0.99 -7.30
C ILE A 172 -4.18 0.28 -6.46
N PHE A 173 -4.28 0.14 -5.15
CA PHE A 173 -4.01 1.22 -4.19
C PHE A 173 -2.55 1.11 -3.77
N ALA A 174 -1.92 2.23 -3.41
CA ALA A 174 -0.51 2.25 -3.02
C ALA A 174 -0.24 3.28 -1.94
N ILE A 175 0.68 2.93 -1.04
CA ILE A 175 1.50 3.90 -0.30
C ILE A 175 2.85 4.05 -1.00
N PRO A 176 3.56 5.18 -0.89
CA PRO A 176 4.91 5.29 -1.44
C PRO A 176 5.96 4.65 -0.52
N GLY A 177 7.02 4.15 -1.14
CA GLY A 177 8.26 3.72 -0.49
C GLY A 177 9.38 4.75 -0.64
N ASN A 178 10.59 4.38 -0.22
CA ASN A 178 11.73 5.30 -0.31
C ASN A 178 12.09 5.62 -1.76
N HIS A 179 12.10 4.64 -2.67
CA HIS A 179 12.46 4.85 -4.07
C HIS A 179 11.44 5.73 -4.81
N ASP A 180 10.16 5.66 -4.45
CA ASP A 180 9.13 6.55 -5.01
C ASP A 180 9.34 8.03 -4.63
N GLY A 181 9.96 8.28 -3.47
CA GLY A 181 10.17 9.63 -2.93
C GLY A 181 11.60 10.15 -3.09
N MET A 182 12.58 9.29 -3.32
CA MET A 182 13.93 9.71 -3.67
C MET A 182 13.90 10.46 -5.00
N VAL A 183 14.75 11.47 -5.12
CA VAL A 183 14.90 12.20 -6.38
C VAL A 183 16.37 12.35 -6.72
N TRP A 184 16.68 12.12 -7.99
CA TRP A 184 18.02 12.33 -8.54
C TRP A 184 18.43 13.80 -8.47
N SER A 185 17.48 14.71 -8.73
CA SER A 185 17.64 16.16 -8.58
C SER A 185 16.35 16.75 -8.01
N ASP A 186 16.37 17.98 -7.47
CA ASP A 186 15.18 18.60 -6.89
C ASP A 186 14.08 18.95 -7.92
N THR A 187 14.27 18.61 -9.20
CA THR A 187 13.27 18.74 -10.26
C THR A 187 13.22 17.45 -11.11
N PRO A 188 12.05 16.79 -11.24
CA PRO A 188 10.78 17.09 -10.56
C PRO A 188 10.86 16.89 -9.03
N PRO A 189 9.93 17.46 -8.25
CA PRO A 189 9.92 17.27 -6.80
C PRO A 189 9.66 15.81 -6.41
N SER A 190 10.03 15.46 -5.17
CA SER A 190 9.74 14.16 -4.56
C SER A 190 8.27 13.76 -4.73
N LEU A 191 8.04 12.48 -5.06
CA LEU A 191 6.73 11.86 -5.27
C LEU A 191 5.92 12.40 -6.46
N ALA A 192 6.50 13.20 -7.36
CA ALA A 192 5.76 13.77 -8.49
C ALA A 192 5.06 12.71 -9.34
N ALA A 193 5.77 11.66 -9.76
CA ALA A 193 5.17 10.59 -10.56
C ALA A 193 4.18 9.74 -9.74
N PHE A 194 4.48 9.48 -8.46
CA PHE A 194 3.54 8.77 -7.58
C PHE A 194 2.21 9.52 -7.45
N LEU A 195 2.26 10.84 -7.23
CA LEU A 195 1.07 11.68 -7.17
C LEU A 195 0.30 11.66 -8.49
N ASP A 196 0.99 11.74 -9.62
CA ASP A 196 0.36 11.72 -10.94
C ASP A 196 -0.35 10.39 -11.25
N ASN A 197 0.22 9.26 -10.83
CA ASN A 197 -0.30 7.93 -11.13
C ASN A 197 -1.35 7.44 -10.13
N PHE A 198 -1.15 7.75 -8.83
CA PHE A 198 -1.99 7.21 -7.77
C PHE A 198 -2.91 8.23 -7.10
N CYS A 199 -2.61 9.52 -7.18
CA CYS A 199 -3.33 10.60 -6.51
C CYS A 199 -3.88 11.64 -7.49
N SER A 200 -4.17 11.21 -8.73
CA SER A 200 -4.69 12.10 -9.76
C SER A 200 -6.04 12.69 -9.33
N PRO A 201 -6.29 14.00 -9.53
CA PRO A 201 -7.59 14.60 -9.23
C PRO A 201 -8.71 14.09 -10.14
N VAL A 202 -8.35 13.48 -11.29
CA VAL A 202 -9.29 12.94 -12.29
C VAL A 202 -8.93 11.51 -12.65
N VAL A 203 -9.96 10.71 -12.96
CA VAL A 203 -9.78 9.34 -13.44
C VAL A 203 -9.64 9.35 -14.95
N GLU A 204 -8.42 9.20 -15.42
CA GLU A 204 -8.07 9.23 -16.84
C GLU A 204 -6.92 8.27 -17.17
N HIS A 205 -6.63 8.10 -18.46
CA HIS A 205 -5.51 7.31 -18.95
C HIS A 205 -4.19 7.96 -18.53
N ALA A 206 -3.20 7.17 -18.11
CA ALA A 206 -1.92 7.72 -17.73
C ALA A 206 -1.01 7.93 -18.96
N GLU A 207 -0.41 9.11 -19.12
CA GLU A 207 0.45 9.39 -20.27
C GLU A 207 1.63 8.40 -20.36
N ASN A 208 2.19 8.02 -19.21
CA ASN A 208 3.27 7.04 -19.07
C ASN A 208 2.80 5.57 -19.09
N ALA A 209 1.51 5.29 -19.31
CA ALA A 209 1.01 3.96 -19.65
C ALA A 209 1.11 3.66 -21.15
N SER A 210 1.51 4.65 -21.98
CA SER A 210 1.65 4.51 -23.43
C SER A 210 0.35 4.02 -24.09
N SER A 211 0.31 2.81 -24.65
CA SER A 211 -0.88 2.21 -25.27
C SER A 211 -1.73 1.37 -24.31
N LEU A 212 -1.31 1.22 -23.04
CA LEU A 212 -2.02 0.42 -22.05
C LEU A 212 -3.17 1.22 -21.42
N HIS A 213 -4.37 0.66 -21.45
CA HIS A 213 -5.63 1.26 -21.07
C HIS A 213 -5.82 1.46 -19.56
N ARG A 214 -4.88 1.08 -18.69
CA ARG A 214 -5.03 1.26 -17.24
C ARG A 214 -5.16 2.75 -16.90
N THR A 215 -6.25 3.10 -16.22
CA THR A 215 -6.46 4.47 -15.73
C THR A 215 -5.69 4.74 -14.45
N LYS A 216 -5.28 5.99 -14.25
CA LYS A 216 -4.76 6.53 -12.99
C LYS A 216 -5.72 6.30 -11.83
N MET A 217 -5.18 6.22 -10.62
CA MET A 217 -5.96 6.23 -9.38
C MET A 217 -6.05 7.65 -8.83
N ASN A 218 -7.02 7.86 -7.93
CA ASN A 218 -7.36 9.16 -7.38
C ASN A 218 -7.36 9.16 -5.84
N GLN A 219 -6.40 8.45 -5.24
CA GLN A 219 -6.22 8.44 -3.79
C GLN A 219 -6.08 9.88 -3.27
N PRO A 220 -6.59 10.22 -2.09
CA PRO A 220 -6.63 11.61 -1.61
C PRO A 220 -5.25 12.15 -1.21
N GLY A 221 -4.22 11.31 -1.21
CA GLY A 221 -2.84 11.70 -0.97
C GLY A 221 -1.92 10.49 -0.76
N VAL A 222 -0.68 10.77 -0.39
CA VAL A 222 0.38 9.76 -0.16
C VAL A 222 0.27 9.06 1.20
N PHE A 223 -0.63 9.53 2.05
CA PHE A 223 -1.12 8.87 3.23
C PHE A 223 -2.63 9.12 3.31
N PHE A 224 -3.39 8.06 3.56
CA PHE A 224 -4.85 8.07 3.55
C PHE A 224 -5.38 6.78 4.18
N THR A 225 -6.67 6.76 4.50
CA THR A 225 -7.35 5.53 4.91
C THR A 225 -8.23 4.99 3.78
N LEU A 226 -8.06 3.71 3.41
CA LEU A 226 -9.03 3.01 2.56
C LEU A 226 -10.10 2.36 3.44
N GLU A 227 -11.33 2.84 3.31
CA GLU A 227 -12.51 2.26 3.95
C GLU A 227 -13.13 1.19 3.06
N ALA A 228 -13.10 -0.06 3.52
CA ALA A 228 -13.66 -1.22 2.81
C ALA A 228 -14.67 -1.97 3.70
N PRO A 229 -15.43 -2.94 3.16
CA PRO A 229 -16.14 -3.90 4.00
C PRO A 229 -15.15 -4.62 4.92
N PHE A 230 -15.51 -4.75 6.21
CA PHE A 230 -14.75 -5.48 7.24
C PHE A 230 -13.38 -4.90 7.63
N ALA A 231 -12.77 -4.02 6.83
CA ALA A 231 -11.45 -3.44 7.11
C ALA A 231 -11.40 -1.91 6.89
N SER A 232 -10.61 -1.24 7.72
CA SER A 232 -10.09 0.10 7.49
C SER A 232 -8.56 0.00 7.38
N ILE A 233 -8.00 0.33 6.22
CA ILE A 233 -6.57 0.24 5.94
C ILE A 233 -5.98 1.65 6.00
N VAL A 234 -5.20 1.97 7.03
CA VAL A 234 -4.53 3.26 7.19
C VAL A 234 -3.14 3.17 6.54
N GLY A 235 -2.93 3.89 5.44
CA GLY A 235 -1.66 3.96 4.73
C GLY A 235 -0.83 5.17 5.15
N LEU A 236 0.47 4.98 5.35
CA LEU A 236 1.44 6.03 5.69
C LEU A 236 2.61 6.05 4.71
N TYR A 237 3.15 7.24 4.44
CA TYR A 237 4.42 7.42 3.75
C TYR A 237 5.57 7.54 4.76
N SER A 238 6.55 6.65 4.65
CA SER A 238 7.67 6.55 5.62
C SER A 238 8.97 7.22 5.17
N ASN A 239 8.88 8.10 4.17
CA ASN A 239 9.98 8.90 3.64
C ASN A 239 11.08 8.09 2.94
N THR A 240 12.22 8.74 2.64
CA THR A 240 13.31 8.25 1.79
C THR A 240 14.48 7.48 2.44
N PRO A 241 14.58 7.23 3.77
CA PRO A 241 15.73 6.51 4.33
C PRO A 241 15.91 5.07 3.84
N ASP A 242 16.73 4.84 2.81
CA ASP A 242 17.13 3.50 2.34
C ASP A 242 17.81 2.68 3.44
N LYS A 243 18.74 3.33 4.14
CA LYS A 243 19.45 2.72 5.27
C LYS A 243 18.92 3.32 6.56
N GLY A 244 17.92 2.67 7.15
CA GLY A 244 17.53 2.99 8.53
C GLY A 244 16.06 2.75 8.82
N ALA A 245 15.57 3.58 9.75
CA ALA A 245 14.16 3.63 10.10
C ALA A 245 13.42 4.58 9.17
N GLY A 246 12.25 4.16 8.71
CA GLY A 246 11.31 5.10 8.10
C GLY A 246 10.93 6.22 9.08
N VAL A 247 10.56 7.37 8.53
CA VAL A 247 10.26 8.58 9.29
C VAL A 247 8.86 9.07 8.93
N ILE A 248 7.93 9.00 9.88
CA ILE A 248 6.56 9.51 9.71
C ILE A 248 6.34 10.88 10.35
N SER A 249 7.28 11.33 11.17
CA SER A 249 7.24 12.65 11.80
C SER A 249 8.63 13.17 12.13
N THR A 250 8.78 14.49 12.18
CA THR A 250 9.96 15.17 12.70
C THR A 250 9.55 16.39 13.55
N PRO A 251 10.38 16.86 14.50
CA PRO A 251 10.06 18.02 15.32
C PRO A 251 9.83 19.30 14.49
N ASP A 252 8.98 20.18 15.01
CA ASP A 252 8.82 21.54 14.49
C ASP A 252 9.91 22.48 15.06
N PRO A 253 10.27 23.56 14.35
CA PRO A 253 9.79 23.94 13.01
C PRO A 253 10.38 23.03 11.91
N VAL A 254 9.64 22.89 10.81
CA VAL A 254 10.11 22.18 9.61
C VAL A 254 11.33 22.89 9.02
N SER A 255 12.41 22.13 8.86
CA SER A 255 13.69 22.53 8.27
C SER A 255 14.19 21.44 7.33
N GLN A 256 15.38 21.59 6.75
CA GLN A 256 15.95 20.56 5.88
C GLN A 256 16.18 19.23 6.61
N SER A 257 16.57 19.26 7.90
CA SER A 257 16.75 18.05 8.73
C SER A 257 15.47 17.59 9.43
N SER A 258 14.38 18.37 9.37
CA SER A 258 13.05 18.08 9.93
C SER A 258 11.95 18.23 8.88
N ALA A 259 12.21 17.76 7.66
CA ALA A 259 11.37 18.02 6.50
C ALA A 259 9.95 17.42 6.59
N VAL A 260 9.75 16.38 7.39
CA VAL A 260 8.49 15.62 7.46
C VAL A 260 7.41 16.36 8.25
N GLY A 261 7.79 17.06 9.33
CA GLY A 261 6.88 17.74 10.24
C GLY A 261 5.94 16.78 11.01
N GLN A 262 4.83 17.30 11.53
CA GLN A 262 3.88 16.54 12.36
C GLN A 262 2.56 16.16 11.67
N SER A 263 2.32 16.61 10.44
CA SER A 263 1.01 16.51 9.77
C SER A 263 0.51 15.07 9.64
N GLN A 264 1.37 14.15 9.19
CA GLN A 264 1.03 12.74 9.01
C GLN A 264 0.82 12.00 10.34
N LYS A 265 1.64 12.26 11.37
CA LYS A 265 1.43 11.67 12.69
C LYS A 265 0.12 12.16 13.32
N ASN A 266 -0.22 13.43 13.13
CA ASN A 266 -1.50 13.98 13.56
C ASN A 266 -2.68 13.37 12.79
N PHE A 267 -2.52 13.12 11.49
CA PHE A 267 -3.48 12.34 10.70
C PHE A 267 -3.70 10.95 11.29
N LEU A 268 -2.62 10.21 11.54
CA LEU A 268 -2.70 8.87 12.12
C LEU A 268 -3.45 8.87 13.46
N ILE A 269 -3.14 9.82 14.36
CA ILE A 269 -3.84 9.95 15.64
C ILE A 269 -5.34 10.21 15.43
N ARG A 270 -5.74 11.07 14.48
CA ARG A 270 -7.16 11.33 14.19
C ARG A 270 -7.87 10.08 13.68
N GLU A 271 -7.26 9.36 12.75
CA GLU A 271 -7.85 8.14 12.20
C GLU A 271 -7.97 7.04 13.25
N ILE A 272 -6.97 6.86 14.10
CA ILE A 272 -7.05 5.90 15.21
C ILE A 272 -8.21 6.26 16.14
N LYS A 273 -8.41 7.54 16.49
CA LYS A 273 -9.55 7.97 17.31
C LYS A 273 -10.88 7.66 16.62
N ARG A 274 -11.01 7.98 15.33
CA ARG A 274 -12.20 7.67 14.54
C ARG A 274 -12.52 6.18 14.55
N LEU A 275 -11.51 5.32 14.38
CA LEU A 275 -11.66 3.86 14.41
C LEU A 275 -11.98 3.34 15.81
N ALA A 276 -11.38 3.93 16.86
CA ALA A 276 -11.69 3.61 18.25
C ALA A 276 -13.16 3.93 18.58
N ASP A 277 -13.63 5.10 18.18
CA ASP A 277 -15.02 5.53 18.36
C ASP A 277 -15.99 4.63 17.60
N ALA A 278 -15.67 4.26 16.35
CA ALA A 278 -16.47 3.32 15.57
C ALA A 278 -16.55 1.94 16.24
N LYS A 279 -15.44 1.44 16.80
CA LYS A 279 -15.39 0.18 17.53
C LYS A 279 -16.21 0.25 18.83
N ALA A 280 -16.14 1.35 19.57
CA ALA A 280 -16.94 1.57 20.77
C ALA A 280 -18.45 1.65 20.46
N ALA A 281 -18.81 2.18 19.29
CA ALA A 281 -20.19 2.25 18.81
C ALA A 281 -20.74 0.94 18.22
N GLY A 282 -19.96 -0.15 18.22
CA GLY A 282 -20.37 -1.44 17.66
C GLY A 282 -20.24 -1.57 16.13
N ASN A 283 -19.64 -0.59 15.47
CA ASN A 283 -19.41 -0.54 14.01
C ASN A 283 -17.92 -0.75 13.66
N GLY A 284 -17.18 -1.45 14.53
CA GLY A 284 -15.74 -1.67 14.37
C GLY A 284 -15.42 -2.58 13.19
N LYS A 285 -14.36 -2.22 12.45
CA LYS A 285 -13.72 -3.02 11.40
C LYS A 285 -12.33 -3.44 11.87
N ALA A 286 -11.71 -4.39 11.16
CA ALA A 286 -10.29 -4.65 11.32
C ALA A 286 -9.48 -3.38 11.00
N PHE A 287 -8.61 -2.94 11.91
CA PHE A 287 -7.68 -1.85 11.67
C PHE A 287 -6.35 -2.42 11.14
N ILE A 288 -6.07 -2.17 9.87
CA ILE A 288 -4.82 -2.57 9.21
C ILE A 288 -3.96 -1.31 9.01
N LEU A 289 -2.71 -1.34 9.44
CA LEU A 289 -1.73 -0.27 9.16
C LEU A 289 -0.82 -0.72 8.03
N ALA A 290 -0.69 0.09 6.98
CA ALA A 290 0.26 -0.12 5.90
C ALA A 290 1.33 0.98 5.93
N ILE A 291 2.60 0.58 5.97
CA ILE A 291 3.75 1.49 5.99
C ILE A 291 4.96 0.82 5.34
N HIS A 292 5.59 1.47 4.36
CA HIS A 292 6.64 0.85 3.57
C HIS A 292 7.82 0.34 4.42
N HIS A 293 8.46 1.21 5.22
CA HIS A 293 9.53 0.78 6.12
C HIS A 293 8.96 -0.02 7.29
N PRO A 294 9.49 -1.22 7.56
CA PRO A 294 9.02 -2.05 8.66
C PRO A 294 9.43 -1.45 10.02
N PRO A 295 8.52 -1.39 11.01
CA PRO A 295 8.86 -1.00 12.37
C PRO A 295 9.81 -2.00 13.06
N PHE A 296 9.89 -3.23 12.57
CA PHE A 296 10.76 -4.27 13.10
C PHE A 296 11.48 -4.96 11.96
N LYS A 297 12.80 -5.04 12.03
CA LYS A 297 13.64 -5.85 11.13
C LYS A 297 14.86 -6.35 11.88
N GLY A 298 15.39 -7.52 11.51
CA GLY A 298 16.62 -8.03 12.14
C GLY A 298 16.46 -8.46 13.60
N SER A 299 17.58 -8.52 14.33
CA SER A 299 17.62 -8.79 15.77
C SER A 299 17.76 -7.50 16.60
N ASN A 300 16.78 -7.27 17.48
CA ASN A 300 16.67 -6.38 18.67
C ASN A 300 17.28 -4.95 18.70
N THR A 301 17.99 -4.45 17.69
CA THR A 301 18.75 -3.18 17.76
C THR A 301 18.28 -2.06 16.83
N SER A 302 17.51 -2.34 15.78
CA SER A 302 17.01 -1.37 14.80
C SER A 302 15.50 -1.58 14.69
N VAL A 303 14.59 -0.70 15.10
CA VAL A 303 14.08 0.49 14.37
C VAL A 303 13.32 1.42 15.37
N LYS A 304 13.95 1.77 16.50
CA LYS A 304 13.23 2.34 17.66
C LYS A 304 12.45 3.63 17.37
N SER A 305 12.94 4.51 16.50
CA SER A 305 12.28 5.80 16.24
C SER A 305 10.89 5.62 15.62
N LEU A 306 10.78 4.82 14.55
CA LEU A 306 9.50 4.56 13.89
C LEU A 306 8.53 3.84 14.83
N CYS A 307 9.01 2.81 15.54
CA CYS A 307 8.22 2.12 16.56
C CYS A 307 7.68 3.08 17.62
N ASN A 308 8.52 3.98 18.14
CA ASN A 308 8.11 4.92 19.17
C ASN A 308 7.05 5.90 18.67
N ASP A 309 7.20 6.39 17.43
CA ASP A 309 6.22 7.30 16.82
C ASP A 309 4.86 6.62 16.60
N LEU A 310 4.88 5.36 16.16
CA LEU A 310 3.67 4.55 16.00
C LEU A 310 3.02 4.24 17.35
N ASP A 311 3.79 3.79 18.34
CA ASP A 311 3.30 3.51 19.69
C ASP A 311 2.70 4.76 20.34
N ASP A 312 3.34 5.92 20.22
CA ASP A 312 2.81 7.20 20.70
C ASP A 312 1.47 7.53 20.01
N ALA A 313 1.36 7.31 18.69
CA ALA A 313 0.13 7.52 17.97
C ALA A 313 -0.99 6.54 18.38
N PHE A 314 -0.69 5.25 18.53
CA PHE A 314 -1.64 4.24 19.02
C PHE A 314 -2.16 4.57 20.41
N ASN A 315 -1.26 4.96 21.32
CA ASN A 315 -1.63 5.34 22.68
C ASN A 315 -2.49 6.62 22.71
N LYS A 316 -2.11 7.65 21.95
CA LYS A 316 -2.90 8.91 21.86
C LYS A 316 -4.23 8.72 21.15
N GLY A 317 -4.30 7.78 20.21
CA GLY A 317 -5.50 7.46 19.46
C GLY A 317 -6.44 6.49 20.19
N GLY A 318 -5.91 5.73 21.15
CA GLY A 318 -6.70 4.81 21.98
C GLY A 318 -6.97 3.44 21.35
N LEU A 319 -6.35 3.11 20.22
CA LEU A 319 -6.52 1.83 19.54
C LEU A 319 -5.20 1.38 18.89
N TRP A 320 -4.89 0.09 19.04
CA TRP A 320 -3.76 -0.58 18.40
C TRP A 320 -4.21 -1.33 17.14
N PRO A 321 -3.36 -1.43 16.10
CA PRO A 321 -3.71 -2.13 14.87
C PRO A 321 -3.95 -3.62 15.11
N ASP A 322 -4.82 -4.18 14.27
CA ASP A 322 -5.02 -5.62 14.15
C ASP A 322 -3.91 -6.28 13.33
N LEU A 323 -3.36 -5.56 12.35
CA LEU A 323 -2.34 -6.05 11.43
C LEU A 323 -1.47 -4.89 10.95
N VAL A 324 -0.15 -5.11 10.83
CA VAL A 324 0.78 -4.14 10.24
C VAL A 324 1.46 -4.76 9.03
N LEU A 325 1.45 -4.05 7.90
CA LEU A 325 2.01 -4.47 6.61
C LEU A 325 3.12 -3.51 6.16
N SER A 326 4.23 -4.07 5.69
CA SER A 326 5.40 -3.34 5.22
C SER A 326 6.07 -4.00 4.01
N GLY A 327 6.84 -3.23 3.26
CA GLY A 327 7.73 -3.68 2.19
C GLY A 327 9.20 -3.49 2.60
N HIS A 328 10.00 -2.89 1.72
CA HIS A 328 11.36 -2.37 1.94
C HIS A 328 12.44 -3.43 2.17
N GLU A 329 12.19 -4.43 3.02
CA GLU A 329 13.11 -5.56 3.14
C GLU A 329 12.77 -6.56 2.04
N HIS A 330 13.75 -6.88 1.19
CA HIS A 330 13.55 -7.73 0.03
C HIS A 330 13.46 -9.23 0.36
N GLU A 331 12.46 -9.56 1.16
CA GLU A 331 12.15 -10.87 1.73
C GLU A 331 10.71 -10.89 2.28
N TYR A 332 10.23 -12.07 2.67
CA TYR A 332 9.01 -12.18 3.48
C TYR A 332 9.35 -12.55 4.92
N SER A 333 9.01 -11.68 5.86
CA SER A 333 9.09 -12.02 7.27
C SER A 333 7.85 -11.63 8.05
N ARG A 334 7.61 -12.36 9.12
CA ARG A 334 6.51 -12.13 10.03
C ARG A 334 7.03 -12.09 11.45
N TYR A 335 6.70 -11.01 12.15
CA TYR A 335 6.94 -10.85 13.57
C TYR A 335 5.60 -10.85 14.32
N THR A 336 5.62 -11.33 15.55
CA THR A 336 4.49 -11.16 16.46
C THR A 336 4.93 -10.33 17.66
N ARG A 337 4.22 -9.22 17.87
CA ARG A 337 4.35 -8.40 19.07
C ARG A 337 3.15 -8.62 19.97
N THR A 338 3.38 -8.79 21.27
CA THR A 338 2.31 -8.85 22.26
C THR A 338 2.25 -7.54 23.03
N VAL A 339 1.09 -6.88 23.03
CA VAL A 339 0.83 -5.65 23.78
C VAL A 339 -0.45 -5.83 24.57
N ASN A 340 -0.39 -5.76 25.91
CA ASN A 340 -1.55 -5.93 26.80
C ASN A 340 -2.38 -7.19 26.51
N GLY A 341 -1.72 -8.31 26.20
CA GLY A 341 -2.35 -9.60 25.88
C GLY A 341 -2.85 -9.74 24.43
N ARG A 342 -2.87 -8.65 23.65
CA ARG A 342 -3.18 -8.66 22.22
C ARG A 342 -1.94 -9.05 21.41
N GLN A 343 -2.07 -10.03 20.53
CA GLN A 343 -1.05 -10.40 19.56
C GLN A 343 -1.28 -9.60 18.28
N ILE A 344 -0.23 -8.92 17.82
CA ILE A 344 -0.23 -8.10 16.61
C ILE A 344 0.82 -8.67 15.66
N PRO A 345 0.40 -9.17 14.49
CA PRO A 345 1.33 -9.55 13.44
C PRO A 345 1.85 -8.31 12.71
N TYR A 346 3.16 -8.26 12.54
CA TYR A 346 3.87 -7.30 11.69
C TYR A 346 4.47 -8.11 10.54
N LEU A 347 3.94 -7.93 9.33
CA LEU A 347 4.39 -8.64 8.14
C LEU A 347 5.17 -7.71 7.23
N ILE A 348 6.28 -8.24 6.73
CA ILE A 348 7.13 -7.63 5.73
C ILE A 348 7.01 -8.48 4.47
N ALA A 349 6.66 -7.84 3.36
CA ALA A 349 6.52 -8.44 2.05
C ALA A 349 7.08 -7.48 1.01
N GLY A 350 8.38 -7.20 1.08
CA GLY A 350 9.11 -6.39 0.10
C GLY A 350 9.72 -7.25 -1.01
N ASN A 351 9.06 -8.35 -1.34
CA ASN A 351 9.56 -9.39 -2.22
C ASN A 351 8.66 -9.54 -3.46
N GLY A 352 8.16 -8.42 -3.99
CA GLY A 352 7.23 -8.38 -5.11
C GLY A 352 7.86 -8.57 -6.50
N GLY A 353 9.19 -8.66 -6.58
CA GLY A 353 9.91 -8.81 -7.85
C GLY A 353 11.26 -8.12 -7.85
N TYR A 354 11.44 -7.12 -6.98
CA TYR A 354 12.71 -6.44 -6.81
C TYR A 354 13.68 -7.25 -5.93
N ASN A 355 14.82 -7.60 -6.53
CA ASN A 355 16.04 -8.12 -5.94
C ASN A 355 15.98 -8.74 -4.51
N ILE A 356 15.74 -10.05 -4.39
CA ILE A 356 15.78 -10.74 -3.10
C ILE A 356 17.13 -10.58 -2.38
N THR A 357 17.09 -9.90 -1.24
CA THR A 357 18.28 -9.54 -0.45
C THR A 357 18.04 -9.89 1.02
N PRO A 358 18.23 -11.16 1.42
CA PRO A 358 17.96 -11.62 2.78
C PRO A 358 18.81 -10.84 3.78
N ASN A 359 18.22 -10.50 4.93
CA ASN A 359 18.94 -9.82 5.98
C ASN A 359 20.11 -10.68 6.47
N SER A 360 21.34 -10.16 6.35
CA SER A 360 22.56 -10.86 6.73
C SER A 360 22.65 -11.17 8.23
N SER A 361 21.90 -10.45 9.07
CA SER A 361 21.74 -10.73 10.50
C SER A 361 21.00 -12.05 10.77
N PHE A 362 20.33 -12.59 9.75
CA PHE A 362 19.60 -13.85 9.77
C PHE A 362 20.30 -14.92 8.93
N SER A 363 21.63 -15.00 9.02
CA SER A 363 22.43 -16.02 8.33
C SER A 363 22.53 -17.31 9.16
N PRO A 364 22.32 -18.50 8.56
CA PRO A 364 21.99 -18.73 7.15
C PRO A 364 20.53 -18.36 6.82
N PRO A 365 20.22 -17.99 5.55
CA PRO A 365 18.83 -17.80 5.10
C PRO A 365 17.91 -18.98 5.45
N SER A 366 16.61 -18.72 5.55
CA SER A 366 15.62 -19.78 5.76
C SER A 366 15.72 -20.89 4.70
N ASP A 367 15.72 -22.14 5.15
CA ASP A 367 15.51 -23.32 4.29
C ASP A 367 14.01 -23.38 3.91
N PRO A 368 13.65 -23.75 2.66
CA PRO A 368 12.26 -24.03 2.27
C PRO A 368 11.45 -24.97 3.19
N ASN A 369 12.12 -25.78 4.01
CA ASN A 369 11.53 -26.70 4.97
C ASN A 369 11.42 -26.15 6.40
N ALA A 370 12.04 -25.01 6.70
CA ALA A 370 12.04 -24.40 8.03
C ALA A 370 11.69 -22.90 7.95
N LYS A 371 10.49 -22.53 8.43
CA LYS A 371 9.99 -21.15 8.39
C LYS A 371 10.87 -20.14 9.11
N VAL A 372 11.51 -20.53 10.22
CA VAL A 372 12.45 -19.69 10.97
C VAL A 372 13.50 -20.59 11.62
N PRO A 373 14.81 -20.31 11.46
CA PRO A 373 15.84 -20.95 12.29
C PRO A 373 15.56 -20.73 13.78
N GLN A 374 15.54 -21.80 14.59
CA GLN A 374 15.15 -21.76 16.02
C GLN A 374 15.87 -20.68 16.84
N GLN A 375 17.11 -20.37 16.47
CA GLN A 375 17.96 -19.35 17.09
C GLN A 375 17.41 -17.92 16.92
N LEU A 376 16.69 -17.67 15.82
CA LEU A 376 16.11 -16.37 15.48
C LEU A 376 14.71 -16.16 16.07
N ALA A 377 14.06 -17.23 16.54
CA ALA A 377 12.69 -17.20 17.07
C ALA A 377 12.58 -16.63 18.50
N GLN A 378 13.69 -16.23 19.14
CA GLN A 378 13.78 -15.98 20.59
C GLN A 378 13.80 -14.49 21.02
N ASN A 379 13.34 -13.56 20.19
CA ASN A 379 13.39 -12.12 20.51
C ASN A 379 12.01 -11.49 20.73
N ASN A 380 11.97 -10.28 21.28
CA ASN A 380 10.78 -9.43 21.33
C ASN A 380 10.97 -8.23 20.40
N PRO A 381 10.16 -8.06 19.33
CA PRO A 381 9.12 -8.99 18.85
C PRO A 381 9.73 -10.28 18.26
N ALA A 382 8.99 -11.37 18.34
CA ALA A 382 9.50 -12.68 17.91
C ALA A 382 9.33 -12.85 16.40
N LEU A 383 10.42 -13.18 15.70
CA LEU A 383 10.39 -13.65 14.31
C LEU A 383 9.69 -15.01 14.26
N ARG A 384 8.66 -15.12 13.42
CA ARG A 384 7.77 -16.30 13.30
C ARG A 384 7.77 -16.93 11.91
N ALA A 385 8.02 -16.13 10.88
CA ALA A 385 8.31 -16.60 9.53
C ALA A 385 9.42 -15.75 8.91
N TYR A 386 10.27 -16.37 8.11
CA TYR A 386 11.32 -15.76 7.31
C TYR A 386 11.44 -16.60 6.04
N ILE A 387 11.19 -16.00 4.88
CA ILE A 387 11.18 -16.67 3.58
C ILE A 387 11.92 -15.81 2.58
N LYS A 388 13.05 -16.32 2.11
CA LYS A 388 13.85 -15.71 1.05
C LYS A 388 13.35 -16.18 -0.34
N ALA A 389 12.17 -15.72 -0.75
CA ALA A 389 11.62 -15.99 -2.08
C ALA A 389 10.73 -14.83 -2.52
N PHE A 390 10.52 -14.68 -3.83
CA PHE A 390 9.53 -13.75 -4.37
C PHE A 390 8.11 -14.26 -4.10
N GLY A 391 7.16 -13.35 -3.94
CA GLY A 391 5.79 -13.73 -3.62
C GLY A 391 4.89 -12.53 -3.35
N TYR A 392 3.74 -12.80 -2.76
CA TYR A 392 2.76 -11.80 -2.37
C TYR A 392 1.88 -12.33 -1.24
N MET A 393 1.23 -11.42 -0.51
CA MET A 393 0.22 -11.79 0.47
C MET A 393 -1.18 -11.73 -0.14
N LYS A 394 -2.00 -12.75 0.13
CA LYS A 394 -3.45 -12.74 0.00
C LYS A 394 -4.05 -12.58 1.39
N ILE A 395 -4.77 -11.49 1.62
CA ILE A 395 -5.35 -11.13 2.92
C ILE A 395 -6.86 -11.31 2.83
N LYS A 396 -7.44 -12.04 3.79
CA LYS A 396 -8.89 -12.24 3.91
C LYS A 396 -9.40 -11.65 5.21
N VAL A 397 -10.48 -10.88 5.16
CA VAL A 397 -11.04 -10.19 6.31
C VAL A 397 -12.53 -10.47 6.42
N ARG A 398 -12.93 -11.02 7.57
CA ARG A 398 -14.32 -11.14 8.01
C ARG A 398 -14.56 -10.18 9.18
N SER A 399 -15.81 -10.07 9.64
CA SER A 399 -16.14 -9.23 10.80
C SER A 399 -15.45 -9.66 12.10
N ASP A 400 -15.04 -10.93 12.21
CA ASP A 400 -14.47 -11.53 13.42
C ASP A 400 -13.02 -12.00 13.26
N LYS A 401 -12.49 -12.05 12.03
CA LYS A 401 -11.18 -12.64 11.74
C LYS A 401 -10.42 -11.96 10.61
N VAL A 402 -9.09 -11.96 10.72
CA VAL A 402 -8.17 -11.59 9.64
C VAL A 402 -7.25 -12.78 9.35
N ALA A 403 -7.23 -13.24 8.12
CA ALA A 403 -6.27 -14.21 7.63
C ALA A 403 -5.24 -13.54 6.74
N VAL A 404 -3.98 -13.97 6.86
CA VAL A 404 -2.92 -13.61 5.89
C VAL A 404 -2.31 -14.90 5.37
N VAL A 405 -2.23 -15.00 4.05
CA VAL A 405 -1.62 -16.11 3.31
C VAL A 405 -0.48 -15.54 2.49
N PHE A 406 0.75 -15.97 2.74
CA PHE A 406 1.88 -15.67 1.87
C PHE A 406 2.03 -16.77 0.82
N ASN A 407 1.97 -16.38 -0.45
CA ASN A 407 2.18 -17.22 -1.62
C ASN A 407 3.53 -16.89 -2.24
N SER A 408 4.32 -17.92 -2.57
CA SER A 408 5.61 -17.76 -3.23
C SER A 408 5.56 -18.24 -4.67
N THR A 409 6.26 -17.53 -5.56
CA THR A 409 6.48 -17.97 -6.95
C THR A 409 7.59 -19.02 -7.04
N ASP A 410 8.40 -19.19 -6.00
CA ASP A 410 9.37 -20.28 -5.88
C ASP A 410 8.63 -21.59 -5.54
N PRO A 411 8.67 -22.63 -6.41
CA PRO A 411 8.00 -23.91 -6.17
C PRO A 411 8.43 -24.64 -4.89
N ALA A 412 9.61 -24.34 -4.33
CA ALA A 412 10.04 -24.93 -3.07
C ALA A 412 9.19 -24.45 -1.88
N TYR A 413 8.68 -23.22 -1.96
CA TYR A 413 7.78 -22.62 -0.96
C TYR A 413 6.32 -22.76 -1.41
N GLY A 414 6.00 -22.27 -2.60
CA GLY A 414 4.71 -22.41 -3.27
C GLY A 414 3.55 -21.70 -2.58
N HIS A 415 2.35 -22.22 -2.84
CA HIS A 415 1.08 -21.76 -2.27
C HIS A 415 1.04 -21.90 -0.75
N ALA A 416 0.50 -20.89 -0.07
CA ALA A 416 0.35 -20.85 1.39
C ALA A 416 1.64 -21.27 2.12
N ALA A 417 2.77 -20.70 1.69
CA ALA A 417 4.10 -20.95 2.25
C ALA A 417 4.18 -20.52 3.73
N ASP A 418 3.43 -19.47 4.10
CA ASP A 418 3.12 -19.12 5.48
C ASP A 418 1.68 -18.63 5.60
N THR A 419 1.03 -18.95 6.72
CA THR A 419 -0.36 -18.55 6.97
C THR A 419 -0.59 -18.23 8.43
N ILE A 420 -1.41 -17.21 8.68
CA ILE A 420 -1.91 -16.84 10.01
C ILE A 420 -3.40 -16.57 9.99
N LEU A 421 -4.04 -16.80 11.13
CA LEU A 421 -5.41 -16.42 11.42
C LEU A 421 -5.46 -15.65 12.74
N LEU A 422 -5.86 -14.39 12.69
CA LEU A 422 -6.12 -13.54 13.84
C LEU A 422 -7.61 -13.55 14.15
N ASP A 423 -7.96 -13.83 15.40
CA ASP A 423 -9.30 -13.62 15.93
C ASP A 423 -9.42 -12.17 16.45
N LEU A 424 -10.33 -11.38 15.88
CA LEU A 424 -10.50 -9.95 16.19
C LEU A 424 -11.16 -9.67 17.54
N LYS A 425 -11.74 -10.69 18.18
CA LYS A 425 -12.36 -10.57 19.51
C LYS A 425 -11.36 -10.84 20.62
N THR A 426 -10.58 -11.91 20.47
CA THR A 426 -9.60 -12.38 21.46
C THR A 426 -8.19 -11.85 21.22
N HIS A 427 -7.95 -11.33 20.01
CA HIS A 427 -6.65 -10.85 19.56
C HIS A 427 -5.54 -11.91 19.66
N GLN A 428 -5.89 -13.17 19.42
CA GLN A 428 -4.96 -14.29 19.38
C GLN A 428 -4.69 -14.72 17.94
N LEU A 429 -3.42 -15.01 17.64
CA LEU A 429 -2.97 -15.55 16.36
C LEU A 429 -2.87 -17.07 16.43
N THR A 430 -3.31 -17.71 15.35
CA THR A 430 -3.04 -19.12 15.06
C THR A 430 -2.21 -19.20 13.79
N GLU A 431 -1.13 -19.99 13.81
CA GLU A 431 -0.33 -20.27 12.62
C GLU A 431 -0.87 -21.52 11.92
N GLY A 432 -1.08 -21.44 10.61
CA GLY A 432 -1.59 -22.56 9.82
C GLY A 432 -0.48 -23.46 9.27
N PRO A 433 -0.82 -24.72 8.94
CA PRO A 433 0.11 -25.60 8.23
C PRO A 433 0.37 -25.07 6.80
N LYS A 434 1.56 -25.35 6.28
CA LYS A 434 1.94 -25.02 4.88
C LYS A 434 0.94 -25.64 3.90
N GLY A 435 0.59 -24.91 2.85
CA GLY A 435 -0.33 -25.37 1.79
C GLY A 435 -1.82 -25.33 2.17
N VAL A 436 -2.17 -24.76 3.33
CA VAL A 436 -3.57 -24.63 3.77
C VAL A 436 -3.89 -23.17 4.04
N GLU A 437 -4.81 -22.62 3.26
CA GLU A 437 -5.39 -21.31 3.54
C GLU A 437 -6.37 -21.40 4.71
N PRO A 438 -6.28 -20.50 5.70
CA PRO A 438 -7.35 -20.33 6.68
C PRO A 438 -8.54 -19.55 6.07
N LEU A 439 -9.69 -19.73 6.72
CA LEU A 439 -11.03 -19.19 6.41
C LEU A 439 -11.71 -19.75 5.17
#